data_AF-A0A526PFG8-F1
#
_entry.id   AF-A0A526PFG8-F1
#
_cell.length_a   1.000
_cell.length_b   1.000
_cell.length_c   1.000
_cell.angle_alpha   90.00
_cell.angle_beta   90.00
_cell.angle_gamma   90.00
#
_symmetry.space_group_name_H-M   'P 1'
#
loop_
_entity.id
_entity.type
_entity.pdbx_description
1 polymer ?
#
loop_
_entity_poly.entity_id
_entity_poly.type
_entity_poly.pdbx_seq_one_letter_code
_entity_poly.pdbx_strand_id
1 'polypeptide(L)'
;MKWDAKKRAALLVIASGLTLSAAAAGELPGKGVTVQPADSNSVNEWFQEDLVIMGLQDLGYDVKESTSMQLQLTYLVASGDATFHAAYWDPSWRSGMWSTLKLYCRVIHRSKTHGLKSRSAASQSRRTFKVR
;
A
#
# COMPACT_ATOMS: atom_id res chain seq x y z
N MET A 1 -29.82 -40.20 25.88
CA MET A 1 -28.83 -39.21 25.44
C MET A 1 -29.45 -37.80 25.58
N LYS A 2 -29.36 -37.20 26.78
CA LYS A 2 -29.97 -35.89 27.07
C LYS A 2 -28.97 -34.80 26.71
N TRP A 3 -29.19 -34.11 25.59
CA TRP A 3 -28.35 -32.99 25.16
C TRP A 3 -28.71 -31.73 25.97
N ASP A 4 -27.72 -31.20 26.70
CA ASP A 4 -27.87 -29.98 27.51
C ASP A 4 -28.33 -28.79 26.67
N ALA A 5 -29.25 -27.97 27.19
CA ALA A 5 -29.80 -26.79 26.51
C ALA A 5 -28.71 -25.80 26.03
N LYS A 6 -27.57 -25.77 26.73
CA LYS A 6 -26.38 -24.99 26.34
C LYS A 6 -25.78 -25.44 25.00
N LYS A 7 -25.81 -26.75 24.71
CA LYS A 7 -25.32 -27.34 23.45
C LYS A 7 -26.28 -27.06 22.28
N ARG A 8 -27.58 -26.93 22.56
CA ARG A 8 -28.61 -26.53 21.57
C ARG A 8 -28.54 -25.05 21.22
N ALA A 9 -28.32 -24.18 22.22
CA ALA A 9 -28.11 -22.76 22.01
C ALA A 9 -26.85 -22.48 21.17
N ALA A 10 -25.76 -23.21 21.42
CA ALA A 10 -24.55 -23.13 20.61
C ALA A 10 -24.78 -23.53 19.14
N LEU A 11 -25.62 -24.55 18.89
CA LEU A 11 -25.92 -25.00 17.53
C LEU A 11 -26.78 -23.99 16.74
N LEU A 12 -27.70 -23.27 17.40
CA LEU A 12 -28.54 -22.24 16.79
C LEU A 12 -27.75 -20.96 16.43
N VAL A 13 -26.73 -20.61 17.22
CA VAL A 13 -25.83 -19.48 16.92
C VAL A 13 -24.97 -19.78 15.70
N ILE A 14 -24.49 -21.02 15.54
CA ILE A 14 -23.70 -21.43 14.38
C ILE A 14 -24.56 -21.45 13.11
N ALA A 15 -25.81 -21.91 13.19
CA ALA A 15 -26.73 -21.93 12.04
C ALA A 15 -27.10 -20.52 11.55
N SER A 16 -27.22 -19.55 12.46
CA SER A 16 -27.54 -18.15 12.13
C SER A 16 -26.38 -17.38 11.48
N GLY A 17 -25.14 -17.85 11.65
CA GLY A 17 -23.95 -17.23 11.05
C GLY A 17 -23.78 -17.52 9.56
N LEU A 18 -24.36 -18.63 9.06
CA LEU A 18 -24.19 -19.07 7.67
C LEU A 18 -25.11 -18.32 6.69
N THR A 19 -26.22 -17.74 7.15
CA THR A 19 -27.19 -17.04 6.27
C THR A 19 -26.79 -15.62 5.91
N LEU A 20 -25.82 -15.01 6.61
CA LEU A 20 -25.42 -13.62 6.35
C LEU A 20 -24.46 -13.46 5.16
N SER A 21 -23.90 -14.56 4.63
CA SER A 21 -22.97 -14.53 3.49
C SER A 21 -23.64 -14.54 2.11
N ALA A 22 -24.98 -14.70 2.05
CA ALA A 22 -25.72 -14.84 0.80
C ALA A 22 -26.21 -13.50 0.19
N ALA A 23 -25.97 -12.35 0.84
CA ALA A 23 -26.61 -11.08 0.48
C ALA A 23 -25.81 -10.17 -0.49
N ALA A 24 -24.65 -10.60 -1.01
CA ALA A 24 -23.79 -9.77 -1.88
C ALA A 24 -23.72 -10.27 -3.34
N ALA A 25 -24.85 -10.75 -3.89
CA ALA A 25 -24.88 -11.39 -5.22
C ALA A 25 -25.26 -10.47 -6.40
N GLY A 26 -25.24 -9.14 -6.24
CA GLY A 26 -25.83 -8.22 -7.24
C GLY A 26 -24.88 -7.24 -7.93
N GLU A 27 -23.78 -6.85 -7.30
CA GLU A 27 -22.85 -5.87 -7.86
C GLU A 27 -21.42 -6.36 -7.78
N LEU A 28 -20.75 -6.36 -8.93
CA LEU A 28 -19.33 -6.61 -9.03
C LEU A 28 -18.58 -5.58 -8.14
N PRO A 29 -17.67 -6.03 -7.26
CA PRO A 29 -17.04 -5.16 -6.26
C PRO A 29 -16.18 -4.04 -6.87
N GLY A 30 -15.78 -4.16 -8.14
CA GLY A 30 -14.95 -3.20 -8.85
C GLY A 30 -15.71 -2.14 -9.65
N LYS A 31 -17.05 -2.18 -9.69
CA LYS A 31 -17.84 -1.30 -10.56
C LYS A 31 -17.58 0.18 -10.27
N GLY A 32 -17.02 0.89 -11.25
CA GLY A 32 -16.69 2.31 -11.16
C GLY A 32 -15.34 2.63 -10.50
N VAL A 33 -14.52 1.61 -10.21
CA VAL A 33 -13.17 1.79 -9.67
C VAL A 33 -12.16 1.59 -10.78
N THR A 34 -11.36 2.63 -11.04
CA THR A 34 -10.24 2.57 -11.98
C THR A 34 -8.96 2.20 -11.25
N VAL A 35 -8.20 1.27 -11.81
CA VAL A 35 -6.91 0.81 -11.27
C VAL A 35 -5.79 1.06 -12.27
N GLN A 36 -4.61 1.39 -11.75
CA GLN A 36 -3.39 1.63 -12.52
C GLN A 36 -2.36 0.54 -12.17
N PRO A 37 -2.16 -0.47 -13.02
CA PRO A 37 -1.08 -1.44 -12.84
C PRO A 37 0.29 -0.77 -13.05
N ALA A 38 1.31 -1.34 -12.41
CA ALA A 38 2.71 -1.03 -12.69
C ALA A 38 3.49 -2.32 -12.92
N ASP A 39 4.41 -2.30 -13.88
CA ASP A 39 5.27 -3.41 -14.24
C ASP A 39 6.76 -3.05 -14.10
N SER A 40 7.64 -4.06 -14.15
CA SER A 40 9.10 -3.87 -14.16
C SER A 40 9.75 -4.07 -15.53
N ASN A 41 8.95 -4.14 -16.60
CA ASN A 41 9.34 -4.49 -17.97
C ASN A 41 10.08 -5.83 -18.09
N SER A 42 9.76 -6.78 -17.20
CA SER A 42 10.35 -8.12 -17.17
C SER A 42 9.36 -9.16 -17.68
N VAL A 43 9.70 -9.86 -18.77
CA VAL A 43 8.83 -10.87 -19.42
C VAL A 43 8.36 -11.96 -18.44
N ASN A 44 9.19 -12.32 -17.46
CA ASN A 44 8.87 -13.35 -16.47
C ASN A 44 7.74 -12.93 -15.50
N GLU A 45 7.46 -11.63 -15.40
CA GLU A 45 6.47 -11.05 -14.48
C GLU A 45 5.14 -10.75 -15.18
N TRP A 46 5.17 -10.46 -16.49
CA TRP A 46 3.97 -10.12 -17.28
C TRP A 46 2.86 -11.16 -17.18
N PHE A 47 3.19 -12.46 -17.18
CA PHE A 47 2.16 -13.49 -17.04
C PHE A 47 1.36 -13.38 -15.73
N GLN A 48 2.03 -13.05 -14.63
CA GLN A 48 1.38 -12.90 -13.33
C GLN A 48 0.54 -11.62 -13.30
N GLU A 49 1.03 -10.57 -13.94
CA GLU A 49 0.33 -9.31 -14.08
C GLU A 49 -0.94 -9.43 -14.93
N ASP A 50 -0.83 -10.04 -16.11
CA ASP A 50 -1.96 -10.28 -17.02
C ASP A 50 -3.06 -11.09 -16.33
N LEU A 51 -2.70 -12.10 -15.53
CA LEU A 51 -3.66 -12.87 -14.73
C LEU A 51 -4.42 -12.00 -13.73
N VAL A 52 -3.74 -11.07 -13.05
CA VAL A 52 -4.38 -10.16 -12.10
C VAL A 52 -5.24 -9.13 -12.83
N ILE A 53 -4.77 -8.61 -13.96
CA ILE A 53 -5.52 -7.67 -14.81
C ILE A 53 -6.84 -8.31 -15.27
N MET A 54 -6.78 -9.53 -15.82
CA MET A 54 -7.98 -10.25 -16.26
C MET A 54 -8.95 -10.49 -15.08
N GLY A 55 -8.44 -10.91 -13.92
CA GLY A 55 -9.28 -11.09 -12.73
C GLY A 55 -9.94 -9.79 -12.26
N LEU A 56 -9.23 -8.66 -12.32
CA LEU A 56 -9.79 -7.35 -11.99
C LEU A 56 -10.84 -6.89 -13.02
N GLN A 57 -10.61 -7.14 -14.30
CA GLN A 57 -11.60 -6.86 -15.35
C GLN A 57 -12.88 -7.67 -15.14
N ASP A 58 -12.77 -8.97 -14.83
CA ASP A 58 -13.91 -9.85 -14.50
C ASP A 58 -14.66 -9.39 -13.25
N LEU A 59 -13.95 -8.82 -12.28
CA LEU A 59 -14.52 -8.20 -11.08
C LEU A 59 -15.09 -6.79 -11.33
N GLY A 60 -15.13 -6.33 -12.58
CA GLY A 60 -15.77 -5.08 -13.00
C GLY A 60 -14.93 -3.81 -12.80
N TYR A 61 -13.61 -3.94 -12.58
CA TYR A 61 -12.70 -2.80 -12.49
C TYR A 61 -12.36 -2.25 -13.89
N ASP A 62 -12.14 -0.94 -13.97
CA ASP A 62 -11.56 -0.30 -15.15
C ASP A 62 -10.03 -0.31 -15.04
N VAL A 63 -9.37 -1.17 -15.80
CA VAL A 63 -7.92 -1.39 -15.71
C VAL A 63 -7.21 -0.61 -16.81
N LYS A 64 -6.35 0.34 -16.43
CA LYS A 64 -5.51 1.09 -17.37
C LYS A 64 -4.33 0.25 -17.88
N GLU A 65 -3.72 0.72 -18.98
CA GLU A 65 -2.44 0.18 -19.47
C GLU A 65 -1.37 0.24 -18.38
N SER A 66 -0.57 -0.82 -18.24
CA SER A 66 0.46 -0.89 -17.21
C SER A 66 1.53 0.17 -17.45
N THR A 67 1.97 0.81 -16.37
CA THR A 67 3.08 1.75 -16.43
C THR A 67 4.37 1.04 -16.06
N SER A 68 5.28 0.92 -17.03
CA SER A 68 6.59 0.34 -16.77
C SER A 68 7.47 1.26 -15.93
N MET A 69 7.89 0.76 -14.77
CA MET A 69 8.78 1.43 -13.84
C MET A 69 10.04 0.60 -13.63
N GLN A 70 11.16 1.23 -13.26
CA GLN A 70 12.31 0.45 -12.80
C GLN A 70 11.94 -0.26 -11.49
N LEU A 71 12.42 -1.50 -11.30
CA LEU A 71 12.18 -2.32 -10.10
C LEU A 71 12.39 -1.59 -8.76
N GLN A 72 13.32 -0.64 -8.73
CA GLN A 72 13.62 0.14 -7.52
C GLN A 72 12.57 1.19 -7.21
N LEU A 73 11.72 1.54 -8.18
CA LEU A 73 10.68 2.56 -8.11
C LEU A 73 9.33 1.98 -7.74
N THR A 74 9.18 0.67 -7.55
CA THR A 74 7.89 0.05 -7.22
C THR A 74 7.31 0.52 -5.88
N TYR A 75 8.10 1.19 -5.02
CA TYR A 75 7.57 1.91 -3.84
C TYR A 75 6.65 3.08 -4.21
N LEU A 76 6.69 3.60 -5.44
CA LEU A 76 5.77 4.64 -5.92
C LEU A 76 4.32 4.15 -6.01
N VAL A 77 4.09 2.82 -6.00
CA VAL A 77 2.77 2.24 -5.72
C VAL A 77 2.25 2.70 -4.35
N ALA A 78 3.12 2.77 -3.33
CA ALA A 78 2.73 3.28 -2.01
C ALA A 78 2.54 4.80 -1.99
N SER A 79 3.13 5.53 -2.92
CA SER A 79 2.89 6.97 -3.12
C SER A 79 1.55 7.25 -3.81
N GLY A 80 0.92 6.23 -4.42
CA GLY A 80 -0.35 6.34 -5.13
C GLY A 80 -0.22 6.59 -6.64
N ASP A 81 1.00 6.58 -7.20
CA ASP A 81 1.21 6.72 -8.66
C ASP A 81 0.74 5.48 -9.43
N ALA A 82 0.71 4.33 -8.76
CA ALA A 82 0.15 3.09 -9.26
C ALA A 82 -0.64 2.39 -8.14
N THR A 83 -1.60 1.56 -8.51
CA THR A 83 -2.52 0.88 -7.59
C THR A 83 -1.96 -0.43 -7.07
N PHE A 84 -1.31 -1.22 -7.94
CA PHE A 84 -0.70 -2.49 -7.54
C PHE A 84 0.48 -2.85 -8.45
N HIS A 85 1.30 -3.79 -7.98
CA HIS A 85 2.32 -4.46 -8.75
C HIS A 85 2.27 -5.95 -8.42
N ALA A 86 2.13 -6.81 -9.44
CA ALA A 86 1.83 -8.23 -9.24
C ALA A 86 3.04 -9.08 -8.80
N ALA A 87 4.27 -8.66 -9.14
CA ALA A 87 5.49 -9.45 -8.95
C ALA A 87 6.35 -8.99 -7.75
N TYR A 88 5.73 -8.70 -6.61
CA TYR A 88 6.46 -8.29 -5.41
C TYR A 88 7.25 -9.45 -4.78
N TRP A 89 8.57 -9.28 -4.60
CA TRP A 89 9.44 -10.30 -3.98
C TRP A 89 10.01 -9.90 -2.61
N ASP A 90 9.64 -10.65 -1.56
CA ASP A 90 10.19 -10.56 -0.20
C ASP A 90 11.25 -11.69 -0.01
N PRO A 91 12.48 -11.47 0.52
CA PRO A 91 12.98 -10.34 1.31
C PRO A 91 13.96 -9.39 0.62
N SER A 92 14.31 -9.63 -0.64
CA SER A 92 15.28 -8.81 -1.38
C SER A 92 14.79 -7.36 -1.50
N TRP A 93 13.50 -7.17 -1.78
CA TRP A 93 12.93 -5.83 -1.87
C TRP A 93 12.78 -5.23 -0.49
N ARG A 94 12.28 -5.99 0.49
CA ARG A 94 12.13 -5.51 1.87
C ARG A 94 13.46 -5.08 2.50
N SER A 95 14.52 -5.85 2.33
CA SER A 95 15.83 -5.60 2.96
C SER A 95 16.57 -4.40 2.34
N GLY A 96 16.54 -4.26 1.01
CA GLY A 96 17.06 -3.08 0.32
C GLY A 96 16.23 -1.83 0.59
N MET A 97 14.90 -1.95 0.45
CA MET A 97 13.93 -0.84 0.52
C MET A 97 13.78 -0.25 1.92
N TRP A 98 13.71 -1.07 2.98
CA TRP A 98 13.59 -0.54 4.35
C TRP A 98 14.88 0.11 4.85
N SER A 99 16.04 -0.36 4.36
CA SER A 99 17.33 0.26 4.68
C SER A 99 17.46 1.64 4.04
N THR A 100 17.14 1.75 2.75
CA THR A 100 17.19 3.02 2.00
C THR A 100 16.13 4.01 2.48
N LEU A 101 14.91 3.56 2.76
CA LEU A 101 13.85 4.43 3.28
C LEU A 101 14.19 4.97 4.69
N LYS A 102 14.72 4.12 5.59
CA LYS A 102 15.23 4.57 6.90
C LYS A 102 16.37 5.58 6.73
N LEU A 103 17.27 5.36 5.78
CA LEU A 103 18.37 6.27 5.52
C LEU A 103 17.86 7.61 4.95
N TYR A 104 16.91 7.58 4.00
CA TYR A 104 16.30 8.75 3.40
C TYR A 104 15.51 9.59 4.42
N CYS A 105 14.63 8.96 5.22
CA CYS A 105 13.94 9.64 6.31
C CYS A 105 14.93 10.21 7.34
N ARG A 106 16.03 9.50 7.65
CA ARG A 106 17.09 10.00 8.53
C ARG A 106 17.83 11.20 7.92
N VAL A 107 18.08 11.21 6.62
CA VAL A 107 18.71 12.32 5.89
C VAL A 107 17.78 13.54 5.86
N ILE A 108 16.50 13.37 5.54
CA ILE A 108 15.51 14.46 5.56
C ILE A 108 15.37 15.02 6.98
N HIS A 109 15.28 14.15 7.99
CA HIS A 109 15.16 14.59 9.37
C HIS A 109 16.42 15.33 9.84
N ARG A 110 17.62 14.83 9.48
CA ARG A 110 18.91 15.50 9.74
C ARG A 110 19.02 16.84 9.00
N SER A 111 18.59 16.92 7.74
CA SER A 111 18.58 18.16 6.97
C SER A 111 17.69 19.23 7.64
N LYS A 112 16.49 18.84 8.09
CA LYS A 112 15.59 19.74 8.82
C LYS A 112 16.18 20.19 10.17
N THR A 113 16.84 19.30 10.92
CA THR A 113 17.43 19.66 12.22
C THR A 113 18.68 20.54 12.09
N HIS A 114 19.52 20.33 11.08
CA HIS A 114 20.68 21.18 10.81
C HIS A 114 20.30 22.53 10.16
N GLY A 115 19.28 22.56 9.30
CA GLY A 115 18.75 23.80 8.71
C GLY A 115 18.04 24.71 9.72
N LEU A 116 17.43 24.13 10.75
CA LEU A 116 16.86 24.88 11.88
C LEU A 116 17.95 25.46 12.80
N LYS A 117 19.03 24.71 13.05
CA LYS A 117 20.17 25.21 13.84
C LYS A 117 20.95 26.33 13.16
N SER A 118 21.14 26.27 11.83
CA SER A 118 21.84 27.34 11.09
C SER A 118 21.01 28.63 11.00
N ARG A 119 19.68 28.52 10.84
CA ARG A 119 18.77 29.68 10.84
C ARG A 119 18.61 30.31 12.22
N SER A 120 18.62 29.50 13.29
CA SER A 120 18.62 30.00 14.67
C SER A 120 19.91 30.76 15.00
N ALA A 121 21.08 30.22 14.60
CA ALA A 121 22.36 30.89 14.79
C ALA A 121 22.48 32.20 13.98
N ALA A 122 21.98 32.22 12.74
CA ALA A 122 21.97 33.41 11.88
C ALA A 122 20.97 34.49 12.33
N SER A 123 19.92 34.12 13.06
CA SER A 123 18.98 35.07 13.68
C SER A 123 19.53 35.67 14.98
N GLN A 124 20.38 34.95 15.72
CA GLN A 124 20.97 35.43 16.97
C GLN A 124 22.11 36.42 16.74
N SER A 125 22.98 36.21 15.74
CA SER A 125 24.06 37.16 15.43
C SER A 125 23.58 38.48 14.83
N ARG A 126 22.41 38.49 14.16
CA ARG A 126 21.79 39.71 13.63
C ARG A 126 21.12 40.58 14.70
N ARG A 127 20.84 40.03 15.88
CA ARG A 127 20.20 40.75 16.98
C ARG A 127 21.22 41.43 17.92
N THR A 128 22.49 41.04 17.87
CA THR A 128 23.58 41.67 18.65
C THR A 128 24.31 42.80 17.92
N PHE A 129 24.05 43.00 16.61
CA PHE A 129 24.68 44.05 15.80
C PHE A 129 23.85 45.34 15.69
N LYS A 130 22.85 45.54 16.57
CA LYS A 130 22.10 46.80 16.63
C LYS A 130 22.05 47.31 18.06
N VAL A 131 23.15 47.92 18.49
CA VAL A 131 23.30 49.13 19.34
C VAL A 131 24.80 49.27 19.62
N ARG A 132 25.48 50.08 18.82
CA ARG A 132 26.33 51.21 19.27
C ARG A 132 26.82 51.97 18.04
#